data_AF-T0YED8-F1
#
_entry.id   AF-T0YED8-F1
#
_cell.length_a   1.000
_cell.length_b   1.000
_cell.length_c   1.000
_cell.angle_alpha   90.00
_cell.angle_beta   90.00
_cell.angle_gamma   90.00
#
_symmetry.space_group_name_H-M   'P 1'
#
loop_
_entity.id
_entity.type
_entity.pdbx_description
1 polymer ?
#
loop_
_entity_poly.entity_id
_entity_poly.type
_entity_poly.pdbx_seq_one_letter_code
_entity_poly.pdbx_strand_id
1 'polypeptide(L)'
;MADRAAVEVLTGAGFSVMSEESGLTEVDSSTFLAVVDPVDGSTNASRGLPWFATSICVLDDEGPLAALVVNQATGRRYEATRGGGATCDGRAIGPTSCRELGRAVIALSGYPSRYLGWKQYRALGAVALDLCAVADGTLDGYLDCGRNAHGGWDYLVACSSARRRARSSPTASG
;
A
#
# COMPACT_ATOMS: atom_id res chain seq x y z
N MET A 1 19.71 -7.33 6.15
CA MET A 1 20.45 -6.50 5.17
C MET A 1 19.58 -5.33 4.66
N ALA A 2 18.25 -5.44 4.62
CA ALA A 2 17.34 -4.27 4.65
C ALA A 2 16.41 -4.36 5.87
N ASP A 3 15.83 -5.55 6.11
CA ASP A 3 15.05 -5.92 7.29
C ASP A 3 15.65 -5.44 8.62
N ARG A 4 16.81 -5.99 9.01
CA ARG A 4 17.52 -5.57 10.23
C ARG A 4 17.62 -4.05 10.40
N ALA A 5 17.92 -3.30 9.32
CA ALA A 5 18.05 -1.86 9.40
C ALA A 5 16.69 -1.17 9.65
N ALA A 6 15.62 -1.64 8.99
CA ALA A 6 14.27 -1.15 9.24
C ALA A 6 13.81 -1.45 10.68
N VAL A 7 14.01 -2.69 11.15
CA VAL A 7 13.66 -3.11 12.51
C VAL A 7 14.43 -2.31 13.55
N GLU A 8 15.75 -2.15 13.41
CA GLU A 8 16.59 -1.35 14.33
C GLU A 8 16.12 0.11 14.40
N VAL A 9 15.83 0.74 13.26
CA VAL A 9 15.36 2.13 13.21
C VAL A 9 13.98 2.28 13.85
N LEU A 10 13.04 1.41 13.53
CA LEU A 10 11.66 1.51 14.02
C LEU A 10 11.56 1.19 15.52
N THR A 11 12.24 0.14 15.97
CA THR A 11 12.30 -0.19 17.42
C THR A 11 13.05 0.89 18.21
N GLY A 12 14.14 1.44 17.66
CA GLY A 12 14.84 2.59 18.25
C GLY A 12 13.99 3.87 18.33
N ALA A 13 12.98 4.00 17.46
CA ALA A 13 11.99 5.07 17.50
C ALA A 13 10.78 4.75 18.41
N GLY A 14 10.77 3.59 19.08
CA GLY A 14 9.75 3.20 20.05
C GLY A 14 8.55 2.44 19.48
N PHE A 15 8.61 1.98 18.23
CA PHE A 15 7.55 1.16 17.63
C PHE A 15 7.80 -0.33 17.90
N SER A 16 6.75 -1.07 18.25
CA SER A 16 6.76 -2.52 18.00
C SER A 16 6.74 -2.74 16.48
N VAL A 17 7.41 -3.78 15.99
CA VAL A 17 7.60 -3.99 14.55
C VAL A 17 7.13 -5.37 14.14
N MET A 18 6.28 -5.47 13.12
CA MET A 18 5.96 -6.72 12.43
C MET A 18 6.60 -6.67 11.03
N SER A 19 7.67 -7.42 10.83
CA SER A 19 8.34 -7.53 9.53
C SER A 19 7.96 -8.82 8.80
N GLU A 20 7.84 -8.75 7.48
CA GLU A 20 7.68 -9.94 6.63
C GLU A 20 8.85 -10.94 6.82
N GLU A 21 10.09 -10.46 6.91
CA GLU A 21 11.28 -11.30 7.01
C GLU A 21 11.56 -11.80 8.43
N SER A 22 11.33 -10.97 9.45
CA SER A 22 11.75 -11.25 10.84
C SER A 22 10.61 -11.49 11.84
N GLY A 23 9.35 -11.34 11.42
CA GLY A 23 8.19 -11.46 12.30
C GLY A 23 8.05 -10.32 13.31
N LEU A 24 7.39 -10.59 14.44
CA LEU A 24 7.10 -9.60 15.48
C LEU A 24 8.31 -9.36 16.40
N THR A 25 8.68 -8.09 16.55
CA THR A 25 9.59 -7.58 17.58
C THR A 25 8.83 -6.58 18.44
N GLU A 26 8.62 -6.91 19.71
CA GLU A 26 7.89 -6.05 20.64
C GLU A 26 8.82 -5.06 21.34
N VAL A 27 8.34 -3.83 21.50
CA VAL A 27 8.96 -2.81 22.35
C VAL A 27 8.03 -2.58 23.55
N ASP A 28 8.57 -2.68 24.76
CA ASP A 28 7.82 -2.51 25.99
C ASP A 28 7.08 -1.16 26.01
N SER A 29 5.80 -1.19 26.38
CA SER A 29 4.92 -0.01 26.46
C SER A 29 4.68 0.73 25.13
N SER A 30 5.00 0.14 23.98
CA SER A 30 4.65 0.73 22.69
C SER A 30 3.13 0.78 22.50
N THR A 31 2.62 1.95 22.10
CA THR A 31 1.23 2.14 21.66
C THR A 31 1.07 2.02 20.14
N PHE A 32 2.16 1.74 19.42
CA PHE A 32 2.18 1.69 17.97
C PHE A 32 2.80 0.39 17.44
N LEU A 33 2.24 -0.13 16.36
CA LEU A 33 2.78 -1.25 15.60
C LEU A 33 3.15 -0.79 14.20
N ALA A 34 4.43 -0.87 13.85
CA ALA A 34 4.90 -0.68 12.49
C ALA A 34 4.94 -2.03 11.76
N VAL A 35 4.06 -2.18 10.78
CA VAL A 35 4.08 -3.28 9.83
C VAL A 35 5.00 -2.89 8.66
N VAL A 36 5.98 -3.71 8.34
CA VAL A 36 7.01 -3.37 7.34
C VAL A 36 7.29 -4.53 6.38
N ASP A 37 7.34 -4.22 5.09
CA ASP A 37 8.06 -5.01 4.09
C ASP A 37 9.28 -4.20 3.64
N PRO A 38 10.49 -4.60 4.02
CA PRO A 38 11.72 -3.91 3.64
C PRO A 38 11.94 -3.90 2.13
N VAL A 39 11.53 -4.95 1.41
CA VAL A 39 11.76 -5.13 -0.04
C VAL A 39 10.60 -5.91 -0.70
N ASP A 40 9.45 -5.24 -0.85
CA ASP A 40 8.35 -5.72 -1.67
C ASP A 40 8.79 -5.78 -3.14
N GLY A 41 8.56 -6.92 -3.78
CA GLY A 41 9.10 -7.22 -5.10
C GLY A 41 10.58 -7.58 -5.09
N SER A 42 11.05 -8.31 -4.07
CA SER A 42 12.43 -8.82 -3.97
C SER A 42 12.97 -9.48 -5.25
N THR A 43 12.13 -10.21 -6.00
CA THR A 43 12.50 -10.76 -7.31
C THR A 43 12.83 -9.66 -8.32
N ASN A 44 12.04 -8.59 -8.37
CA ASN A 44 12.31 -7.43 -9.23
C ASN A 44 13.59 -6.72 -8.82
N ALA A 45 13.78 -6.50 -7.51
CA ALA A 45 15.00 -5.90 -6.95
C ALA A 45 16.25 -6.68 -7.39
N SER A 46 16.23 -8.01 -7.22
CA SER A 46 17.36 -8.89 -7.60
C SER A 46 17.69 -8.89 -9.10
N ARG A 47 16.71 -8.55 -9.94
CA ARG A 47 16.83 -8.51 -11.41
C ARG A 47 17.05 -7.11 -11.96
N GLY A 48 17.09 -6.08 -11.11
CA GLY A 48 17.20 -4.69 -11.53
C GLY A 48 15.97 -4.15 -12.27
N LEU A 49 14.79 -4.76 -12.09
CA LEU A 49 13.54 -4.24 -12.62
C LEU A 49 13.07 -3.07 -11.74
N PRO A 50 12.72 -1.89 -12.29
CA PRO A 50 12.46 -0.68 -11.50
C PRO A 50 11.07 -0.63 -10.85
N TRP A 51 10.62 -1.76 -10.29
CA TRP A 51 9.32 -1.93 -9.66
C TRP A 51 9.44 -2.76 -8.38
N PHE A 52 10.04 -2.17 -7.35
CA PHE A 52 10.15 -2.74 -6.00
C PHE A 52 10.19 -1.60 -5.00
N ALA A 53 9.79 -1.87 -3.76
CA ALA A 53 9.62 -0.83 -2.76
C ALA A 53 9.95 -1.27 -1.36
N THR A 54 10.18 -0.29 -0.49
CA THR A 54 9.98 -0.49 0.95
C THR A 54 8.59 0.02 1.29
N SER A 55 7.83 -0.77 2.06
CA SER A 55 6.49 -0.41 2.53
C SER A 55 6.45 -0.40 4.06
N ILE A 56 5.80 0.59 4.64
CA ILE A 56 5.58 0.72 6.08
C ILE A 56 4.15 1.18 6.30
N CYS A 57 3.44 0.52 7.21
CA CYS A 57 2.17 0.98 7.76
C CYS A 57 2.24 0.99 9.29
N VAL A 58 1.97 2.14 9.90
CA VAL A 58 1.88 2.30 11.35
C VAL A 58 0.43 2.16 11.77
N LEU A 59 0.19 1.35 12.80
CA LEU A 59 -1.10 1.16 13.45
C LEU A 59 -1.05 1.68 14.89
N ASP A 60 -2.19 2.18 15.35
CA ASP A 60 -2.51 2.45 16.76
C ASP A 60 -3.77 1.65 17.16
N ASP A 61 -4.32 1.91 18.35
CA ASP A 61 -5.54 1.25 18.86
C ASP A 61 -6.78 1.44 17.97
N GLU A 62 -6.81 2.46 17.12
CA GLU A 62 -7.89 2.76 16.19
C GLU A 62 -7.64 2.16 14.78
N GLY A 63 -6.49 1.52 14.55
CA GLY A 63 -6.11 0.85 13.30
C GLY A 63 -5.01 1.59 12.51
N PRO A 64 -5.02 1.56 11.16
CA PRO A 64 -3.99 2.23 10.34
C PRO A 64 -3.97 3.74 10.55
N LEU A 65 -2.83 4.28 10.97
CA LEU A 65 -2.61 5.69 11.30
C LEU A 65 -1.86 6.41 10.19
N ALA A 66 -0.76 5.82 9.71
CA ALA A 66 0.10 6.40 8.70
C ALA A 66 0.72 5.30 7.83
N ALA A 67 1.01 5.62 6.57
CA ALA A 67 1.63 4.69 5.63
C ALA A 67 2.62 5.40 4.71
N LEU A 68 3.69 4.67 4.36
CA LEU A 68 4.74 5.11 3.44
C LEU A 68 5.10 3.95 2.51
N VAL A 69 5.12 4.20 1.20
CA VAL A 69 5.70 3.30 0.21
C VAL A 69 6.70 4.08 -0.63
N VAL A 70 7.94 3.60 -0.70
CA VAL A 70 9.00 4.21 -1.49
C VAL A 70 9.43 3.24 -2.56
N ASN A 71 9.21 3.59 -3.83
CA ASN A 71 9.81 2.86 -4.93
C ASN A 71 11.33 3.09 -4.88
N GLN A 72 12.09 2.04 -4.56
CA GLN A 72 13.52 2.15 -4.29
C GLN A 72 14.36 2.38 -5.57
N ALA A 73 13.82 2.06 -6.74
CA ALA A 73 14.48 2.31 -8.01
C ALA A 73 14.34 3.77 -8.50
N THR A 74 13.20 4.40 -8.21
CA THR A 74 12.86 5.73 -8.75
C THR A 74 12.89 6.84 -7.70
N GLY A 75 12.85 6.48 -6.41
CA GLY A 75 12.72 7.42 -5.31
C GLY A 75 11.30 7.98 -5.11
N ARG A 76 10.33 7.58 -5.95
CA ARG A 76 8.93 8.02 -5.87
C ARG A 76 8.32 7.58 -4.53
N ARG A 77 7.71 8.52 -3.80
CA ARG A 77 7.17 8.30 -2.46
C ARG A 77 5.67 8.47 -2.43
N TYR A 78 4.99 7.47 -1.87
CA TYR A 78 3.56 7.48 -1.58
C TYR A 78 3.38 7.56 -0.08
N GLU A 79 2.57 8.51 0.38
CA GLU A 79 2.36 8.80 1.80
C GLU A 79 0.87 8.95 2.06
N ALA A 80 0.38 8.42 3.18
CA ALA A 80 -1.00 8.60 3.59
C ALA A 80 -1.15 8.60 5.10
N THR A 81 -2.15 9.32 5.60
CA THR A 81 -2.51 9.35 7.02
C THR A 81 -4.01 9.28 7.23
N ARG A 82 -4.44 8.74 8.38
CA ARG A 82 -5.85 8.68 8.74
C ARG A 82 -6.45 10.09 8.75
N GLY A 83 -7.45 10.31 7.91
CA GLY A 83 -8.11 11.61 7.75
C GLY A 83 -7.35 12.65 6.90
N GLY A 84 -6.08 12.40 6.57
CA GLY A 84 -5.25 13.28 5.73
C GLY A 84 -5.30 12.98 4.23
N GLY A 85 -5.82 11.80 3.85
CA GLY A 85 -5.79 11.33 2.46
C GLY A 85 -4.42 10.79 2.07
N ALA A 86 -4.17 10.73 0.76
CA ALA A 86 -2.93 10.18 0.20
C ALA A 86 -2.25 11.18 -0.74
N THR A 87 -0.92 11.11 -0.79
CA THR A 87 -0.07 11.92 -1.68
C THR A 87 0.99 11.07 -2.36
N CYS A 88 1.47 11.54 -3.50
CA CYS A 88 2.65 11.04 -4.19
C CYS A 88 3.60 12.22 -4.44
N ASP A 89 4.83 12.13 -3.93
CA ASP A 89 5.82 13.22 -3.96
C ASP A 89 5.22 14.58 -3.54
N GLY A 90 4.45 14.56 -2.44
CA GLY A 90 3.79 15.74 -1.87
C GLY A 90 2.55 16.24 -2.64
N ARG A 91 2.16 15.61 -3.75
CA ARG A 91 0.94 15.96 -4.51
C ARG A 91 -0.20 15.05 -4.12
N ALA A 92 -1.38 15.61 -3.81
CA ALA A 92 -2.56 14.82 -3.53
C ALA A 92 -2.93 13.91 -4.72
N ILE A 93 -3.25 12.66 -4.41
CA ILE A 93 -3.63 11.64 -5.40
C ILE A 93 -5.05 11.13 -5.17
N GLY A 94 -5.60 10.42 -6.16
CA GLY A 94 -6.87 9.74 -6.03
C GLY A 94 -7.09 8.72 -7.13
N PRO A 95 -7.93 7.71 -6.88
CA PRO A 95 -8.18 6.62 -7.82
C PRO A 95 -8.98 7.11 -9.03
N THR A 96 -9.03 6.28 -10.08
CA THR A 96 -9.88 6.55 -11.24
C THR A 96 -11.38 6.43 -10.89
N SER A 97 -12.23 6.98 -11.75
CA SER A 97 -13.67 6.79 -11.68
C SER A 97 -14.15 5.55 -12.44
N CYS A 98 -13.26 4.66 -12.86
CA CYS A 98 -13.65 3.45 -13.59
C CYS A 98 -14.50 2.54 -12.69
N ARG A 99 -15.64 2.08 -13.21
CA ARG A 99 -16.59 1.19 -12.50
C ARG A 99 -16.94 -0.06 -13.31
N GLU A 100 -16.46 -0.14 -14.55
CA GLU A 100 -16.77 -1.24 -15.47
C GLU A 100 -15.50 -2.06 -15.69
N LEU A 101 -15.52 -3.33 -15.30
CA LEU A 101 -14.36 -4.21 -15.43
C LEU A 101 -13.88 -4.31 -16.89
N GLY A 102 -14.80 -4.40 -17.86
CA GLY A 102 -14.50 -4.42 -19.30
C GLY A 102 -13.76 -3.19 -19.85
N ARG A 103 -13.63 -2.13 -19.06
CA ARG A 103 -12.87 -0.92 -19.39
C ARG A 103 -11.59 -0.76 -18.55
N ALA A 104 -11.46 -1.53 -17.48
CA ALA A 104 -10.42 -1.39 -16.48
C ALA A 104 -9.06 -1.95 -16.94
N VAL A 105 -7.99 -1.26 -16.58
CA VAL A 105 -6.61 -1.76 -16.59
C VAL A 105 -6.24 -2.14 -15.16
N ILE A 106 -6.01 -3.44 -14.90
CA ILE A 106 -5.78 -3.95 -13.55
C ILE A 106 -4.35 -4.44 -13.33
N ALA A 107 -3.85 -4.39 -12.09
CA ALA A 107 -2.72 -5.18 -11.66
C ALA A 107 -3.17 -6.54 -11.11
N LEU A 108 -2.33 -7.56 -11.28
CA LEU A 108 -2.55 -8.92 -10.83
C LEU A 108 -1.37 -9.41 -9.99
N SER A 109 -1.67 -9.99 -8.84
CA SER A 109 -0.81 -10.96 -8.15
C SER A 109 -1.35 -12.36 -8.41
N GLY A 110 -0.49 -13.28 -8.85
CA GLY A 110 -0.92 -14.59 -9.31
C GLY A 110 -1.79 -14.54 -10.57
N TYR A 111 -2.37 -15.68 -10.96
CA TYR A 111 -3.22 -15.76 -12.15
C TYR A 111 -4.57 -16.41 -11.79
N PRO A 112 -5.71 -15.79 -12.14
CA PRO A 112 -7.02 -16.36 -11.84
C PRO A 112 -7.27 -17.63 -12.66
N SER A 113 -8.12 -18.51 -12.14
CA SER A 113 -8.50 -19.77 -12.83
C SER A 113 -9.26 -19.55 -14.14
N ARG A 114 -9.78 -18.34 -14.36
CA ARG A 114 -10.40 -17.90 -15.61
C ARG A 114 -10.24 -16.40 -15.79
N TYR A 115 -10.36 -15.95 -17.03
CA TYR A 115 -10.45 -14.53 -17.34
C TYR A 115 -11.73 -13.91 -16.77
N LEU A 116 -11.61 -12.77 -16.08
CA LEU A 116 -12.73 -12.12 -15.40
C LEU A 116 -13.35 -10.97 -16.22
N GLY A 117 -12.80 -10.65 -17.39
CA GLY A 117 -13.39 -9.64 -18.29
C GLY A 117 -12.81 -8.23 -18.15
N TRP A 118 -11.56 -8.07 -17.68
CA TRP A 118 -10.88 -6.77 -17.64
C TRP A 118 -10.41 -6.30 -19.02
N LYS A 119 -10.28 -5.01 -19.30
CA LYS A 119 -9.77 -4.55 -20.61
C LYS A 119 -8.31 -4.97 -20.85
N GLN A 120 -7.46 -4.70 -19.88
CA GLN A 120 -6.03 -5.04 -19.90
C GLN A 120 -5.55 -5.37 -18.48
N TYR A 121 -4.43 -6.09 -18.36
CA TYR A 121 -3.81 -6.34 -17.07
C TYR A 121 -2.31 -6.09 -17.08
N ARG A 122 -1.73 -5.97 -15.88
CA ARG A 122 -0.30 -5.96 -15.59
C ARG A 122 -0.04 -6.97 -14.47
N ALA A 123 1.11 -7.65 -14.54
CA ALA A 123 1.62 -8.45 -13.43
C ALA A 123 3.02 -7.88 -13.14
N LEU A 124 3.09 -6.88 -12.27
CA LEU A 124 4.30 -6.08 -12.08
C LEU A 124 5.17 -6.63 -10.96
N GLY A 125 4.60 -7.37 -9.99
CA GLY A 125 5.36 -8.18 -9.04
C GLY A 125 5.84 -7.44 -7.79
N ALA A 126 5.20 -6.32 -7.43
CA ALA A 126 5.37 -5.64 -6.15
C ALA A 126 4.01 -5.09 -5.70
N VAL A 127 3.39 -5.72 -4.70
CA VAL A 127 1.98 -5.47 -4.33
C VAL A 127 1.79 -4.06 -3.80
N ALA A 128 2.73 -3.55 -3.01
CA ALA A 128 2.68 -2.21 -2.43
C ALA A 128 2.64 -1.15 -3.54
N LEU A 129 3.46 -1.31 -4.59
CA LEU A 129 3.47 -0.40 -5.74
C LEU A 129 2.24 -0.57 -6.64
N ASP A 130 1.76 -1.79 -6.81
CA ASP A 130 0.55 -2.06 -7.59
C ASP A 130 -0.67 -1.39 -6.95
N LEU A 131 -0.79 -1.46 -5.62
CA LEU A 131 -1.82 -0.76 -4.86
C LEU A 131 -1.64 0.77 -4.90
N CYS A 132 -0.40 1.27 -4.82
CA CYS A 132 -0.13 2.71 -4.98
C CYS A 132 -0.53 3.22 -6.38
N ALA A 133 -0.31 2.42 -7.42
CA ALA A 133 -0.74 2.72 -8.78
C ALA A 133 -2.27 2.73 -8.93
N VAL A 134 -3.00 1.95 -8.11
CA VAL A 134 -4.47 2.07 -8.02
C VAL A 134 -4.85 3.37 -7.28
N ALA A 135 -4.18 3.67 -6.18
CA ALA A 135 -4.45 4.85 -5.36
C ALA A 135 -4.20 6.18 -6.11
N ASP A 136 -3.23 6.22 -7.03
CA ASP A 136 -2.94 7.40 -7.86
C ASP A 136 -3.66 7.42 -9.22
N GLY A 137 -4.46 6.39 -9.51
CA GLY A 137 -5.22 6.29 -10.74
C GLY A 137 -4.41 5.91 -11.97
N THR A 138 -3.15 5.48 -11.81
CA THR A 138 -2.37 4.85 -12.90
C THR A 138 -3.01 3.53 -13.35
N LEU A 139 -3.58 2.77 -12.40
CA LEU A 139 -4.35 1.56 -12.62
C LEU A 139 -5.78 1.72 -12.09
N ASP A 140 -6.71 0.98 -12.67
CA ASP A 140 -8.12 1.00 -12.27
C ASP A 140 -8.44 0.03 -11.13
N GLY A 141 -7.58 -0.96 -10.88
CA GLY A 141 -7.78 -1.93 -9.83
C GLY A 141 -6.61 -2.89 -9.66
N TYR A 142 -6.64 -3.64 -8.57
CA TYR A 142 -5.69 -4.70 -8.24
C TYR A 142 -6.47 -5.96 -7.85
N LEU A 143 -5.94 -7.12 -8.22
CA LEU A 143 -6.55 -8.42 -7.93
C LEU A 143 -5.46 -9.39 -7.46
N ASP A 144 -5.60 -9.88 -6.23
CA ASP A 144 -4.77 -10.96 -5.72
C ASP A 144 -5.44 -12.31 -5.95
N CYS A 145 -4.76 -13.17 -6.69
CA CYS A 145 -5.14 -14.55 -6.99
C CYS A 145 -4.20 -15.57 -6.35
N GLY A 146 -3.27 -15.13 -5.49
CA GLY A 146 -2.41 -16.00 -4.71
C GLY A 146 -3.23 -16.94 -3.81
N ARG A 147 -2.83 -18.21 -3.73
CA ARG A 147 -3.38 -19.15 -2.73
C ARG A 147 -2.82 -18.89 -1.33
N ASN A 148 -1.63 -18.31 -1.28
CA ASN A 148 -1.12 -17.61 -0.13
C ASN A 148 -1.61 -16.18 -0.34
N ALA A 149 -2.69 -15.79 0.33
CA ALA A 149 -3.01 -14.38 0.45
C ALA A 149 -1.73 -13.72 0.97
N HIS A 150 -1.12 -12.82 0.19
CA HIS A 150 -0.08 -11.97 0.74
C HIS A 150 -0.65 -11.38 2.02
N GLY A 151 0.06 -11.52 3.13
CA GLY A 151 -0.58 -11.28 4.41
C GLY A 151 -1.14 -9.86 4.45
N GLY A 152 -2.18 -9.66 5.26
CA GLY A 152 -2.98 -8.43 5.26
C GLY A 152 -2.19 -7.13 5.39
N TRP A 153 -0.89 -7.21 5.71
CA TRP A 153 0.10 -6.16 5.78
C TRP A 153 0.29 -5.33 4.50
N ASP A 154 0.31 -5.93 3.30
CA ASP A 154 0.48 -5.15 2.05
C ASP A 154 -0.70 -4.21 1.76
N TYR A 155 -1.88 -4.56 2.28
CA TYR A 155 -3.14 -3.88 2.01
C TYR A 155 -3.36 -2.63 2.86
N LEU A 156 -2.60 -2.45 3.95
CA LEU A 156 -2.88 -1.39 4.93
C LEU A 156 -2.49 0.00 4.43
N VAL A 157 -1.54 0.09 3.49
CA VAL A 157 -1.14 1.36 2.85
C VAL A 157 -2.26 1.91 1.96
N ALA A 158 -3.00 1.04 1.25
CA ALA A 158 -3.96 1.47 0.24
C ALA A 158 -5.29 2.02 0.81
N CYS A 159 -5.72 1.51 1.97
CA CYS A 159 -7.05 1.73 2.51
C CYS A 159 -7.30 3.13 3.13
N SER A 160 -6.25 3.91 3.43
CA SER A 160 -6.39 5.25 4.02
C SER A 160 -6.86 6.34 3.03
N SER A 161 -6.88 6.02 1.72
CA SER A 161 -7.29 6.93 0.64
C SER A 161 -8.82 7.16 0.53
N ALA A 162 -9.64 6.37 1.22
CA ALA A 162 -11.09 6.35 1.03
C ALA A 162 -11.88 7.01 2.18
N ARG A 163 -11.81 8.35 2.33
CA ARG A 163 -12.88 9.15 2.96
C ARG A 163 -12.72 10.65 2.69
N ARG A 164 -13.24 11.13 1.56
CA ARG A 164 -13.79 12.50 1.52
C ARG A 164 -15.19 12.45 2.11
N ARG A 165 -15.39 13.02 3.31
CA ARG A 165 -16.73 13.37 3.79
C ARG A 165 -17.40 14.22 2.71
N ALA A 166 -18.52 13.74 2.18
CA ALA A 166 -19.45 14.60 1.46
C ALA A 166 -19.84 15.75 2.39
N ARG A 167 -19.54 16.99 2.02
CA ARG A 167 -20.11 18.15 2.69
C ARG A 167 -21.60 18.12 2.40
N SER A 168 -22.40 17.77 3.40
CA SER A 168 -23.84 18.06 3.40
C SER A 168 -23.99 19.58 3.40
N SER A 169 -24.39 20.15 2.28
CA SER A 169 -24.89 21.53 2.22
C SER A 169 -26.17 21.63 3.07
N PRO A 170 -26.29 22.61 3.98
CA PRO A 170 -27.54 22.84 4.67
C PRO A 170 -28.53 23.40 3.63
N THR A 171 -29.62 22.67 3.40
CA THR A 171 -30.79 23.22 2.71
C THR A 171 -31.32 24.36 3.55
N ALA A 172 -31.20 25.58 3.03
CA ALA A 172 -31.82 26.76 3.58
C ALA A 172 -33.34 26.58 3.55
N SER A 173 -33.96 26.72 4.72
CA SER A 173 -35.40 26.96 4.87
C SER A 173 -35.72 28.39 4.44
N GLY A 174 -36.60 28.54 3.45
CA GLY A 174 -37.18 29.79 2.98
C GLY A 174 -38.37 29.48 2.09
#